data_AF-A0A7T7UW04-F1
#
_entry.id   AF-A0A7T7UW04-F1
#
_cell.length_a   1.000
_cell.length_b   1.000
_cell.length_c   1.000
_cell.angle_alpha   90.00
_cell.angle_beta   90.00
_cell.angle_gamma   90.00
#
_symmetry.space_group_name_H-M   'P 1'
#
loop_
_entity.id
_entity.type
_entity.pdbx_description
1 polymer ?
#
loop_
_entity_poly.entity_id
_entity_poly.type
_entity_poly.pdbx_seq_one_letter_code
_entity_poly.pdbx_strand_id
1 'polypeptide(L)'
;MKNLTFLFLLILNLLSCNKENSYLLYNYKSLSKNIDINNGKLQTIQVREYVFLKTDTANIIGYLSIEELDKIFEKFYKNKINKNDFLFKFLNLRDEMPINYFKKLDLNKSLIKLDKIILESYRQKGVNYLVNNFTYKSKSHSLIFKNNDLNLVQKRTIIYLFYTNHYDLYQDDYFAQSWFIKKKDFKLYW
;
A
#
# COMPACT_ATOMS: atom_id res chain seq x y z
N MET A 1 -20.75 -15.64 17.03
CA MET A 1 -19.46 -15.07 16.55
C MET A 1 -19.50 -13.57 16.24
N LYS A 2 -20.65 -12.93 15.97
CA LYS A 2 -20.71 -11.46 15.71
C LYS A 2 -20.45 -10.58 16.94
N ASN A 3 -20.70 -11.06 18.15
CA ASN A 3 -20.54 -10.27 19.39
C ASN A 3 -19.08 -10.20 19.88
N LEU A 4 -18.21 -11.15 19.49
CA LEU A 4 -16.78 -11.15 19.86
C LEU A 4 -15.99 -10.11 19.07
N THR A 5 -16.34 -9.86 17.82
CA THR A 5 -15.68 -8.86 16.96
C THR A 5 -15.93 -7.43 17.47
N PHE A 6 -17.14 -7.17 17.95
CA PHE A 6 -17.49 -5.86 18.54
C PHE A 6 -16.79 -5.64 19.88
N LEU A 7 -16.69 -6.68 20.72
CA LEU A 7 -15.96 -6.62 21.99
C LEU A 7 -14.45 -6.37 21.75
N PHE A 8 -13.87 -6.97 20.71
CA PHE A 8 -12.48 -6.75 20.31
C PHE A 8 -12.21 -5.29 19.88
N LEU A 9 -13.14 -4.69 19.15
CA LEU A 9 -13.06 -3.27 18.73
C LEU A 9 -13.24 -2.29 19.91
N LEU A 10 -13.99 -2.68 20.93
CA LEU A 10 -14.22 -1.86 22.12
C LEU A 10 -13.00 -1.87 23.07
N ILE A 11 -12.34 -3.02 23.21
CA ILE A 11 -11.10 -3.18 23.99
C ILE A 11 -9.94 -2.38 23.36
N LEU A 12 -9.88 -2.32 22.02
CA LEU A 12 -8.92 -1.48 21.28
C LEU A 12 -9.08 0.02 21.56
N ASN A 13 -10.30 0.50 21.83
CA ASN A 13 -10.54 1.90 22.15
C ASN A 13 -10.09 2.26 23.57
N LEU A 14 -10.31 1.38 24.55
CA LEU A 14 -9.98 1.63 25.96
C LEU A 14 -8.47 1.62 26.25
N LEU A 15 -7.67 0.88 25.47
CA LEU A 15 -6.21 0.80 25.64
C LEU A 15 -5.44 1.95 24.97
N SER A 16 -6.13 2.87 24.29
CA SER A 16 -5.51 3.96 23.51
C SER A 16 -5.22 5.25 24.29
N CYS A 17 -5.40 5.26 25.61
CA CYS A 17 -5.10 6.41 26.49
C CYS A 17 -3.60 6.62 26.76
N ASN A 18 -2.76 6.59 25.73
CA ASN A 18 -1.38 7.05 25.83
C ASN A 18 -1.03 7.94 24.63
N LYS A 19 -0.46 9.13 24.90
CA LYS A 19 -0.24 10.19 23.89
C LYS A 19 0.75 9.79 22.78
N GLU A 20 1.57 8.76 22.97
CA GLU A 20 2.42 8.22 21.90
C GLU A 20 1.63 7.28 20.96
N ASN A 21 0.57 6.64 21.44
CA ASN A 21 -0.31 5.79 20.64
C ASN A 21 -1.28 6.57 19.75
N SER A 22 -1.48 7.88 19.97
CA SER A 22 -2.35 8.69 19.12
C SER A 22 -1.80 8.88 17.70
N TYR A 23 -0.47 8.83 17.52
CA TYR A 23 0.14 8.85 16.20
C TYR A 23 -0.03 7.50 15.46
N LEU A 24 0.07 6.39 16.21
CA LEU A 24 -0.14 5.03 15.72
C LEU A 24 -1.58 4.78 15.29
N LEU A 25 -2.55 5.35 16.00
CA LEU A 25 -3.96 5.28 15.63
C LEU A 25 -4.30 6.20 14.46
N TYR A 26 -3.60 7.29 14.18
CA TYR A 26 -3.96 8.17 13.05
C TYR A 26 -3.90 7.43 11.69
N ASN A 27 -2.97 6.49 11.53
CA ASN A 27 -2.86 5.64 10.35
C ASN A 27 -3.93 4.52 10.28
N TYR A 28 -4.61 4.22 11.38
CA TYR A 28 -5.67 3.19 11.46
C TYR A 28 -7.08 3.80 11.58
N LYS A 29 -7.24 4.97 12.23
CA LYS A 29 -8.47 5.77 12.35
C LYS A 29 -8.85 6.44 11.03
N SER A 30 -7.91 6.64 10.09
CA SER A 30 -8.26 7.08 8.73
C SER A 30 -9.08 6.03 7.96
N LEU A 31 -9.24 4.83 8.51
CA LEU A 31 -10.10 3.77 7.97
C LEU A 31 -11.41 3.59 8.74
N SER A 32 -11.61 4.30 9.85
CA SER A 32 -12.86 4.23 10.61
C SER A 32 -13.18 5.57 11.28
N LYS A 33 -13.75 6.47 10.48
CA LYS A 33 -14.66 7.49 11.02
C LYS A 33 -15.96 7.43 10.26
N ASN A 34 -17.04 7.33 11.02
CA ASN A 34 -18.38 7.72 10.60
C ASN A 34 -18.29 9.14 10.06
N ILE A 35 -18.44 9.27 8.75
CA ILE A 35 -18.72 10.53 8.07
C ILE A 35 -20.24 10.69 8.18
N ASP A 36 -20.70 11.84 8.68
CA ASP A 36 -22.11 12.20 8.66
C ASP A 36 -22.62 12.11 7.21
N ILE A 37 -23.50 11.14 6.99
CA ILE A 37 -24.12 10.84 5.70
C ILE A 37 -25.25 11.84 5.51
N ASN A 38 -24.91 13.07 5.15
CA ASN A 38 -25.86 13.99 4.55
C ASN A 38 -25.38 14.32 3.14
N ASN A 39 -26.02 13.65 2.17
CA ASN A 39 -25.99 13.89 0.73
C ASN A 39 -24.68 13.55 -0.01
N GLY A 40 -24.63 12.32 -0.51
CA GLY A 40 -23.67 11.89 -1.53
C GLY A 40 -23.12 10.51 -1.22
N LYS A 41 -23.40 9.54 -2.09
CA LYS A 41 -22.97 8.13 -1.96
C LYS A 41 -21.46 8.06 -1.69
N LEU A 42 -21.10 7.80 -0.43
CA LEU A 42 -19.74 7.53 0.02
C LEU A 42 -19.33 6.16 -0.50
N GLN A 43 -18.54 6.15 -1.57
CA GLN A 43 -17.75 4.99 -1.96
C GLN A 43 -16.72 4.73 -0.86
N THR A 44 -16.85 3.58 -0.22
CA THR A 44 -15.82 2.94 0.60
C THR A 44 -14.47 3.05 -0.08
N ILE A 45 -13.52 3.72 0.58
CA ILE A 45 -12.10 3.75 0.20
C ILE A 45 -11.60 2.30 0.20
N GLN A 46 -11.28 1.74 -0.97
CA GLN A 46 -10.64 0.44 -1.08
C GLN A 46 -9.30 0.48 -0.34
N VAL A 47 -9.23 -0.19 0.81
CA VAL A 47 -7.97 -0.63 1.38
C VAL A 47 -7.34 -1.52 0.32
N ARG A 48 -6.14 -1.17 -0.17
CA ARG A 48 -5.46 -2.01 -1.15
C ARG A 48 -5.32 -3.41 -0.56
N GLU A 49 -6.11 -4.36 -1.07
CA GLU A 49 -6.04 -5.76 -0.64
C GLU A 49 -4.65 -6.35 -0.87
N TYR A 50 -3.86 -5.71 -1.75
CA TYR A 50 -2.49 -6.04 -2.07
C TYR A 50 -1.48 -4.99 -1.62
N VAL A 51 -0.34 -5.46 -1.14
CA VAL A 51 0.77 -4.64 -0.65
C VAL A 51 2.07 -4.98 -1.36
N PHE A 52 2.97 -4.00 -1.43
CA PHE A 52 4.32 -4.21 -1.95
C PHE A 52 5.31 -4.41 -0.81
N LEU A 53 6.20 -5.39 -0.97
CA LEU A 53 7.29 -5.68 -0.05
C LEU A 53 8.62 -5.72 -0.80
N LYS A 54 9.67 -5.16 -0.20
CA LYS A 54 11.04 -5.40 -0.68
C LYS A 54 11.44 -6.83 -0.40
N THR A 55 12.17 -7.45 -1.32
CA THR A 55 12.86 -8.71 -1.04
C THR A 55 14.35 -8.50 -0.92
N ASP A 56 15.03 -9.50 -0.37
CA ASP A 56 16.49 -9.60 -0.30
C ASP A 56 17.18 -9.79 -1.67
N THR A 57 16.40 -9.85 -2.75
CA THR A 57 16.90 -10.00 -4.11
C THR A 57 16.69 -8.72 -4.91
N ALA A 58 17.78 -8.15 -5.44
CA ALA A 58 17.73 -6.90 -6.17
C ALA A 58 16.71 -6.92 -7.32
N ASN A 59 15.89 -5.87 -7.40
CA ASN A 59 14.85 -5.66 -8.43
C ASN A 59 13.72 -6.71 -8.43
N ILE A 60 13.60 -7.54 -7.40
CA ILE A 60 12.43 -8.38 -7.17
C ILE A 60 11.66 -7.81 -6.00
N ILE A 61 10.33 -7.78 -6.12
CA ILE A 61 9.45 -7.33 -5.04
C ILE A 61 8.35 -8.36 -4.82
N GLY A 62 7.83 -8.42 -3.60
CA GLY A 62 6.57 -9.09 -3.31
C GLY A 62 5.41 -8.15 -3.62
N TYR A 63 4.38 -8.64 -4.30
CA TYR A 63 3.07 -8.03 -4.44
C TYR A 63 2.03 -9.08 -4.07
N LEU A 64 1.55 -8.99 -2.84
CA LEU A 64 0.80 -10.05 -2.19
C LEU A 64 -0.41 -9.48 -1.49
N SER A 65 -1.45 -10.32 -1.36
CA SER A 65 -2.62 -9.93 -0.58
C SER A 65 -2.29 -9.84 0.91
N ILE A 66 -3.12 -9.14 1.68
CA ILE A 66 -3.01 -9.12 3.15
C ILE A 66 -3.09 -10.55 3.74
N GLU A 67 -3.90 -11.43 3.16
CA GLU A 67 -4.00 -12.83 3.60
C GLU A 67 -2.69 -13.62 3.34
N GLU A 68 -2.07 -13.40 2.18
CA GLU A 68 -0.76 -13.99 1.87
C GLU A 68 0.34 -13.45 2.80
N LEU A 69 0.25 -12.17 3.18
CA LEU A 69 1.17 -11.55 4.14
C LEU A 69 1.00 -12.16 5.53
N ASP A 70 -0.25 -12.41 5.94
CA ASP A 70 -0.55 -13.07 7.21
C ASP A 70 -0.01 -14.51 7.26
N LYS A 71 -0.05 -15.25 6.14
CA LYS A 71 0.60 -16.59 6.06
C LYS A 71 2.11 -16.51 6.32
N ILE A 72 2.78 -15.48 5.81
CA ILE A 72 4.22 -15.25 6.05
C ILE A 72 4.46 -14.93 7.53
N PHE A 73 3.64 -14.04 8.11
CA PHE A 73 3.75 -13.68 9.52
C PHE A 73 3.60 -14.91 10.42
N GLU A 74 2.51 -15.65 10.26
CA GLU A 74 2.18 -16.82 11.08
C GLU A 74 3.27 -17.89 11.00
N LYS A 75 3.83 -18.15 9.80
CA LYS A 75 4.83 -19.20 9.59
C LYS A 75 6.23 -18.82 10.06
N PHE A 76 6.65 -17.57 9.93
CA PHE A 76 8.07 -17.19 10.08
C PHE A 76 8.37 -16.16 11.17
N TYR A 77 7.38 -15.38 11.61
CA TYR A 77 7.57 -14.21 12.48
C TYR A 77 6.77 -14.19 13.76
N LYS A 78 5.66 -14.94 13.86
CA LYS A 78 4.74 -14.92 15.02
C LYS A 78 5.44 -15.08 16.37
N ASN A 79 6.47 -15.92 16.44
CA ASN A 79 7.22 -16.19 17.67
C ASN A 79 8.45 -15.26 17.85
N LYS A 80 8.68 -14.31 16.94
CA LYS A 80 9.86 -13.42 16.93
C LYS A 80 9.49 -11.97 17.21
N ILE A 81 8.38 -11.51 16.64
CA ILE A 81 7.89 -10.13 16.74
C ILE A 81 6.37 -10.11 16.73
N ASN A 82 5.76 -9.09 17.35
CA ASN A 82 4.32 -8.91 17.27
C ASN A 82 3.89 -8.46 15.87
N LYS A 83 2.60 -8.61 15.56
CA LYS A 83 2.03 -8.32 14.23
C LYS A 83 2.17 -6.85 13.83
N ASN A 84 2.03 -5.91 14.76
CA ASN A 84 2.13 -4.48 14.46
C ASN A 84 3.54 -4.08 14.04
N ASP A 85 4.55 -4.55 14.77
CA ASP A 85 5.96 -4.28 14.45
C ASP A 85 6.36 -4.94 13.14
N PHE A 86 5.85 -6.16 12.88
CA PHE A 86 6.02 -6.82 11.59
C PHE A 86 5.47 -5.97 10.44
N LEU A 87 4.20 -5.58 10.52
CA LEU A 87 3.58 -4.76 9.48
C LEU A 87 4.32 -3.43 9.30
N PHE A 88 4.72 -2.78 10.39
CA PHE A 88 5.46 -1.52 10.33
C PHE A 88 6.81 -1.67 9.61
N LYS A 89 7.57 -2.73 9.92
CA LYS A 89 8.89 -2.98 9.30
C LYS A 89 8.77 -3.25 7.81
N PHE A 90 7.84 -4.12 7.41
CA PHE A 90 7.78 -4.61 6.04
C PHE A 90 6.94 -3.72 5.12
N LEU A 91 5.80 -3.17 5.57
CA LEU A 91 4.95 -2.31 4.73
C LEU A 91 5.57 -0.93 4.50
N ASN A 92 6.39 -0.41 5.42
CA ASN A 92 7.14 0.83 5.19
C ASN A 92 8.44 0.60 4.41
N LEU A 93 8.67 -0.61 3.89
CA LEU A 93 9.85 -0.98 3.11
C LEU A 93 11.17 -0.72 3.87
N ARG A 94 11.13 -0.81 5.20
CA ARG A 94 12.29 -0.64 6.09
C ARG A 94 13.16 -1.89 6.08
N ASP A 95 12.52 -3.05 6.17
CA ASP A 95 13.19 -4.35 6.18
C ASP A 95 12.87 -5.12 4.88
N GLU A 96 13.81 -5.98 4.49
CA GLU A 96 13.69 -6.83 3.31
C GLU A 96 13.18 -8.22 3.68
N MET A 97 12.24 -8.74 2.90
CA MET A 97 11.67 -10.07 3.09
C MET A 97 12.50 -11.13 2.35
N PRO A 98 12.96 -12.20 3.01
CA PRO A 98 13.68 -13.25 2.33
C PRO A 98 12.86 -13.91 1.21
N ILE A 99 13.39 -13.98 -0.01
CA ILE A 99 12.67 -14.57 -1.16
C ILE A 99 12.25 -16.03 -0.92
N ASN A 100 13.04 -16.76 -0.12
CA ASN A 100 12.76 -18.15 0.23
C ASN A 100 11.47 -18.31 1.06
N TYR A 101 10.97 -17.27 1.73
CA TYR A 101 9.72 -17.36 2.48
C TYR A 101 8.51 -17.46 1.54
N PHE A 102 8.54 -16.74 0.42
CA PHE A 102 7.54 -16.85 -0.64
C PHE A 102 7.55 -18.25 -1.25
N LYS A 103 8.74 -18.77 -1.60
CA LYS A 103 8.89 -20.11 -2.19
C LYS A 103 8.37 -21.22 -1.26
N LYS A 104 8.69 -21.15 0.04
CA LYS A 104 8.24 -22.11 1.07
C LYS A 104 6.73 -22.08 1.35
N LEU A 105 6.02 -21.09 0.84
CA LEU A 105 4.57 -20.94 0.95
C LEU A 105 3.86 -21.08 -0.40
N ASP A 106 4.60 -21.44 -1.45
CA ASP A 106 4.13 -21.49 -2.84
C ASP A 106 3.52 -20.16 -3.35
N LEU A 107 4.05 -19.03 -2.85
CA LEU A 107 3.65 -17.68 -3.26
C LEU A 107 4.51 -17.15 -4.41
N ASN A 108 4.93 -18.03 -5.31
CA ASN A 108 5.85 -17.69 -6.41
C ASN A 108 5.23 -16.66 -7.37
N LYS A 109 3.91 -16.69 -7.55
CA LYS A 109 3.16 -15.75 -8.40
C LYS A 109 3.10 -14.33 -7.81
N SER A 110 3.31 -14.18 -6.51
CA SER A 110 3.35 -12.89 -5.81
C SER A 110 4.70 -12.20 -5.97
N LEU A 111 5.72 -12.87 -6.52
CA LEU A 111 7.02 -12.26 -6.82
C LEU A 111 7.00 -11.60 -8.20
N ILE A 112 7.34 -10.31 -8.24
CA ILE A 112 7.43 -9.53 -9.47
C ILE A 112 8.88 -9.12 -9.69
N LYS A 113 9.41 -9.46 -10.87
CA LYS A 113 10.65 -8.88 -11.38
C LYS A 113 10.32 -7.52 -12.00
N LEU A 114 10.94 -6.46 -11.49
CA LEU A 114 10.72 -5.10 -11.97
C LEU A 114 11.28 -4.89 -13.38
N ASP A 115 10.60 -4.04 -14.15
CA ASP A 115 11.03 -3.67 -15.50
C ASP A 115 12.35 -2.88 -15.44
N LYS A 116 13.38 -3.42 -16.11
CA LYS A 116 14.75 -2.89 -16.06
C LYS A 116 14.85 -1.51 -16.70
N ILE A 117 14.16 -1.27 -17.82
CA ILE A 117 14.24 -0.03 -18.59
C ILE A 117 13.63 1.13 -17.79
N ILE A 118 12.46 0.88 -17.18
CA ILE A 118 11.79 1.85 -16.32
C ILE A 118 12.64 2.13 -15.08
N LEU A 119 13.21 1.10 -14.45
CA LEU A 119 14.07 1.23 -13.29
C LEU A 119 15.33 2.07 -13.57
N GLU A 120 16.02 1.81 -14.68
CA GLU A 120 17.22 2.55 -15.06
C GLU A 120 16.89 4.01 -15.35
N SER A 121 15.81 4.27 -16.09
CA SER A 121 15.33 5.63 -16.35
C SER A 121 14.97 6.37 -15.06
N TYR A 122 14.31 5.68 -14.12
CA TYR A 122 13.99 6.23 -12.80
C TYR A 122 15.24 6.51 -11.96
N ARG A 123 16.25 5.63 -11.97
CA ARG A 123 17.51 5.86 -11.24
C ARG A 123 18.24 7.11 -11.71
N GLN A 124 18.20 7.39 -13.01
CA GLN A 124 18.86 8.56 -13.60
C GLN A 124 18.07 9.86 -13.42
N LYS A 125 16.73 9.81 -13.53
CA LYS A 125 15.87 11.01 -13.66
C LYS A 125 14.90 11.20 -12.49
N GLY A 126 14.86 10.26 -11.56
CA GLY A 126 14.00 10.28 -10.37
C GLY A 126 12.51 10.21 -10.69
N VAL A 127 11.69 10.58 -9.70
CA VAL A 127 10.22 10.54 -9.78
C VAL A 127 9.67 11.43 -10.90
N ASN A 128 10.38 12.49 -11.29
CA ASN A 128 9.96 13.39 -12.37
C ASN A 128 9.83 12.66 -13.73
N TYR A 129 10.68 11.66 -13.98
CA TYR A 129 10.53 10.82 -15.17
C TYR A 129 9.20 10.06 -15.16
N LEU A 130 8.81 9.51 -14.01
CA LEU A 130 7.55 8.78 -13.89
C LEU A 130 6.36 9.70 -14.11
N VAL A 131 6.38 10.87 -13.47
CA VAL A 131 5.34 11.89 -13.58
C VAL A 131 5.15 12.31 -15.03
N ASN A 132 6.24 12.67 -15.72
CA ASN A 132 6.16 13.23 -17.07
C ASN A 132 5.79 12.18 -18.14
N ASN A 133 6.22 10.93 -17.97
CA ASN A 133 6.07 9.90 -19.01
C ASN A 133 4.83 9.03 -18.82
N PHE A 134 4.42 8.76 -17.58
CA PHE A 134 3.35 7.82 -17.27
C PHE A 134 2.13 8.44 -16.61
N THR A 135 2.17 9.73 -16.28
CA THR A 135 1.01 10.44 -15.72
C THR A 135 0.73 11.76 -16.43
N TYR A 136 -0.47 12.30 -16.24
CA TYR A 136 -0.82 13.66 -16.58
C TYR A 136 -1.57 14.29 -15.41
N LYS A 137 -1.44 15.61 -15.24
CA LYS A 137 -2.17 16.31 -14.18
C LYS A 137 -3.61 16.56 -14.64
N SER A 138 -4.58 16.07 -13.87
CA SER A 138 -5.99 16.38 -14.11
C SER A 138 -6.30 17.82 -13.70
N LYS A 139 -7.41 18.37 -14.21
CA LYS A 139 -7.90 19.70 -13.78
C LYS A 139 -8.21 19.75 -12.27
N SER A 140 -8.43 18.62 -11.62
CA SER A 140 -8.86 18.49 -10.22
C SER A 140 -7.73 18.23 -9.21
N HIS A 141 -6.47 18.52 -9.59
CA HIS A 141 -5.25 18.49 -8.74
C HIS A 141 -4.52 17.14 -8.61
N SER A 142 -5.11 16.01 -9.02
CA SER A 142 -4.48 14.68 -8.97
C SER A 142 -3.66 14.35 -10.23
N LEU A 143 -2.66 13.47 -10.10
CA LEU A 143 -1.93 12.90 -11.25
C LEU A 143 -2.64 11.63 -11.70
N ILE A 144 -3.11 11.56 -12.94
CA ILE A 144 -3.78 10.37 -13.49
C ILE A 144 -2.79 9.62 -14.37
N PHE A 145 -2.84 8.28 -14.37
CA PHE A 145 -2.10 7.47 -15.33
C PHE A 145 -2.46 7.87 -16.76
N LYS A 146 -1.44 8.05 -17.60
CA LYS A 146 -1.67 8.08 -19.04
C LYS A 146 -2.18 6.71 -19.48
N ASN A 147 -3.18 6.69 -20.35
CA ASN A 147 -3.64 5.46 -20.99
C ASN A 147 -2.58 5.01 -22.00
N ASN A 148 -1.54 4.36 -21.51
CA ASN A 148 -0.45 3.81 -22.29
C ASN A 148 -0.64 2.29 -22.40
N ASP A 149 -0.29 1.71 -23.55
CA ASP A 149 -0.29 0.26 -23.83
C ASP A 149 0.85 -0.48 -23.07
N LEU A 150 0.90 -0.30 -21.75
CA LEU A 150 1.89 -0.91 -20.88
C LEU A 150 1.47 -2.34 -20.53
N ASN A 151 2.45 -3.25 -20.54
CA ASN A 151 2.23 -4.59 -20.03
C ASN A 151 2.10 -4.59 -18.49
N LEU A 152 1.66 -5.72 -17.93
CA LEU A 152 1.40 -5.85 -16.50
C LEU A 152 2.65 -5.60 -15.62
N VAL A 153 3.83 -6.03 -16.06
CA VAL A 153 5.09 -5.86 -15.33
C VAL A 153 5.48 -4.38 -15.28
N GLN A 154 5.35 -3.67 -16.39
CA GLN A 154 5.60 -2.23 -16.47
C GLN A 154 4.63 -1.46 -15.58
N LYS A 155 3.32 -1.77 -15.64
CA LYS A 155 2.30 -1.16 -14.77
C LYS A 155 2.66 -1.33 -13.29
N ARG A 156 2.94 -2.57 -12.87
CA ARG A 156 3.33 -2.88 -11.49
C ARG A 156 4.62 -2.18 -11.06
N THR A 157 5.60 -2.09 -11.96
CA THR A 157 6.86 -1.37 -11.71
C THR A 157 6.60 0.11 -11.45
N ILE A 158 5.79 0.77 -12.28
CA ILE A 158 5.46 2.18 -12.11
C ILE A 158 4.70 2.41 -10.80
N ILE A 159 3.69 1.57 -10.51
CA ILE A 159 2.93 1.66 -9.25
C ILE A 159 3.85 1.50 -8.04
N TYR A 160 4.75 0.51 -8.05
CA TYR A 160 5.73 0.31 -6.98
C TYR A 160 6.63 1.52 -6.79
N LEU A 161 7.13 2.11 -7.88
CA LEU A 161 8.00 3.29 -7.79
C LEU A 161 7.25 4.54 -7.32
N PHE A 162 5.98 4.72 -7.67
CA PHE A 162 5.17 5.78 -7.06
C PHE A 162 4.92 5.53 -5.57
N TYR A 163 4.66 4.27 -5.20
CA TYR A 163 4.47 3.87 -3.80
C TYR A 163 5.71 4.17 -2.94
N THR A 164 6.92 3.84 -3.42
CA THR A 164 8.17 4.14 -2.71
C THR A 164 8.45 5.64 -2.59
N ASN A 165 7.85 6.46 -3.46
CA ASN A 165 7.92 7.93 -3.42
C ASN A 165 6.75 8.57 -2.67
N HIS A 166 6.05 7.79 -1.82
CA HIS A 166 4.93 8.25 -1.00
C HIS A 166 3.74 8.81 -1.81
N TYR A 167 3.43 8.17 -2.93
CA TYR A 167 2.17 8.38 -3.63
C TYR A 167 1.18 7.27 -3.29
N ASP A 168 -0.03 7.68 -2.92
CA ASP A 168 -1.19 6.80 -2.83
C ASP A 168 -1.79 6.62 -4.22
N LEU A 169 -2.40 5.46 -4.43
CA LEU A 169 -2.96 5.00 -5.71
C LEU A 169 -4.42 4.81 -5.43
N TYR A 170 -5.22 5.42 -6.27
CA TYR A 170 -6.65 5.29 -6.28
C TYR A 170 -7.04 4.76 -7.63
N GLN A 171 -8.00 3.85 -7.65
CA GLN A 171 -8.58 3.30 -8.85
C GLN A 171 -10.08 3.38 -8.69
N ASP A 172 -10.77 3.84 -9.71
CA ASP A 172 -12.21 3.83 -9.76
C ASP A 172 -12.65 2.46 -10.32
N ASP A 173 -13.59 1.79 -9.66
CA ASP A 173 -14.16 0.53 -10.15
C ASP A 173 -14.95 0.73 -11.46
N TYR A 174 -15.40 1.96 -11.74
CA TYR A 174 -16.19 2.32 -12.92
C TYR A 174 -15.34 2.87 -14.09
N PHE A 175 -14.10 3.30 -13.83
CA PHE A 175 -13.19 3.80 -14.86
C PHE A 175 -11.83 3.10 -14.77
N ALA A 176 -11.33 2.58 -15.89
CA ALA A 176 -10.02 1.93 -15.98
C ALA A 176 -8.81 2.87 -15.69
N GLN A 177 -9.06 4.09 -15.20
CA GLN A 177 -8.05 5.07 -14.88
C GLN A 177 -7.71 5.00 -13.40
N SER A 178 -6.40 4.89 -13.12
CA SER A 178 -5.88 5.01 -11.77
C SER A 178 -5.16 6.35 -11.61
N TRP A 179 -5.22 6.95 -10.43
CA TRP A 179 -4.54 8.21 -10.14
C TRP A 179 -3.69 8.13 -8.87
N PHE A 180 -2.63 8.93 -8.87
CA PHE A 180 -1.70 9.08 -7.79
C PHE A 180 -1.89 10.41 -7.07
N ILE A 181 -1.91 10.34 -5.74
CA ILE A 181 -1.94 11.51 -4.86
C ILE A 181 -0.71 11.44 -3.96
N LYS A 182 0.06 12.52 -3.88
CA LYS A 182 1.23 12.56 -3.01
C LYS A 182 0.77 12.71 -1.56
N LYS A 183 1.25 11.84 -0.66
CA LYS A 183 0.85 11.82 0.77
C LYS A 183 1.01 13.17 1.47
N LYS A 184 2.05 13.93 1.15
CA LYS A 184 2.30 15.26 1.76
C LYS A 184 1.32 16.34 1.32
N ASP A 185 0.66 16.15 0.17
CA ASP A 185 -0.36 17.07 -0.34
C ASP A 185 -1.74 16.75 0.24
N PHE A 186 -1.86 15.62 0.95
CA PHE A 186 -3.04 15.26 1.73
C PHE A 186 -3.04 16.03 3.05
N LYS A 187 -3.48 17.29 3.01
CA LYS A 187 -3.98 17.97 4.20
C LYS A 187 -5.45 17.56 4.37
N LEU A 188 -5.76 16.83 5.44
CA LEU A 188 -7.12 16.88 5.97
C LEU A 188 -7.37 18.36 6.28
N TYR A 189 -8.29 19.00 5.57
CA TYR A 189 -8.84 20.26 6.03
C TYR A 189 -9.47 19.96 7.40
N TRP A 190 -8.89 20.52 8.45
CA TRP A 190 -9.45 20.51 9.79
C TRP A 190 -10.62 21.48 9.85
#